data_AF-A0A402AMW7-F1
#
_entry.id   AF-A0A402AMW7-F1
#
_cell.length_a   1.000
_cell.length_b   1.000
_cell.length_c   1.000
_cell.angle_alpha   90.00
_cell.angle_beta   90.00
_cell.angle_gamma   90.00
#
_symmetry.space_group_name_H-M   'P 1'
#
loop_
_entity.id
_entity.type
_entity.pdbx_description
1 polymer ?
#
loop_
_entity_poly.entity_id
_entity_poly.type
_entity_poly.pdbx_seq_one_letter_code
_entity_poly.pdbx_strand_id
1 'polypeptide(L)'
;MAFELTGTVKYARRMKGEAKGSGKPYDFFSLIVLDPDEGERIPLQMSSDSPQFKELCDRDQTLIDQPIKVIIRRCLPGTKKDKNTGQETPTVRFFIKKVLFSTAAQPASR
;
A
#
# COMPACT_ATOMS: atom_id res chain seq x y z
N MET A 1 -7.54 11.80 -13.06
CA MET A 1 -8.27 11.63 -11.80
C MET A 1 -7.36 10.97 -10.78
N ALA A 2 -7.31 11.48 -9.56
CA ALA A 2 -6.69 10.81 -8.43
C ALA A 2 -7.82 10.39 -7.47
N PHE A 3 -7.74 9.18 -6.93
CA PHE A 3 -8.73 8.67 -5.99
C PHE A 3 -8.19 8.83 -4.57
N GLU A 4 -9.07 9.02 -3.61
CA GLU A 4 -8.68 9.15 -2.21
C GLU A 4 -9.24 7.95 -1.45
N LEU A 5 -8.42 7.36 -0.58
CA LEU A 5 -8.80 6.28 0.32
C LEU A 5 -8.43 6.72 1.73
N THR A 6 -9.40 6.72 2.64
CA THR A 6 -9.14 6.94 4.07
C THR A 6 -9.32 5.63 4.79
N GLY A 7 -8.38 5.26 5.65
CA GLY A 7 -8.48 4.01 6.38
C GLY A 7 -7.33 3.78 7.34
N THR A 8 -7.26 2.57 7.86
CA THR A 8 -6.24 2.19 8.86
C THR A 8 -5.21 1.29 8.23
N VAL A 9 -3.93 1.57 8.43
CA VAL A 9 -2.85 0.70 7.93
C VAL A 9 -2.87 -0.64 8.65
N LYS A 10 -2.89 -1.74 7.90
CA LYS A 10 -2.78 -3.11 8.42
C LYS A 10 -1.48 -3.81 8.02
N TYR A 11 -0.74 -3.23 7.10
CA TYR A 11 0.58 -3.70 6.70
C TYR A 11 1.35 -2.54 6.08
N ALA A 12 2.62 -2.38 6.42
CA ALA A 12 3.52 -1.41 5.82
C ALA A 12 4.93 -2.00 5.79
N ARG A 13 5.54 -2.09 4.60
CA ARG A 13 6.90 -2.60 4.46
C ARG A 13 7.53 -2.20 3.14
N ARG A 14 8.83 -1.90 3.16
CA ARG A 14 9.64 -1.86 1.94
C ARG A 14 9.84 -3.26 1.38
N MET A 15 9.51 -3.44 0.11
CA MET A 15 9.72 -4.65 -0.66
C MET A 15 10.84 -4.40 -1.67
N LYS A 16 11.95 -5.12 -1.52
CA LYS A 16 13.09 -5.05 -2.42
C LYS A 16 13.58 -6.46 -2.76
N GLY A 17 13.94 -6.68 -4.01
CA GLY A 17 14.50 -7.95 -4.46
C GLY A 17 14.53 -8.05 -5.97
N GLU A 18 14.51 -9.28 -6.46
CA GLU A 18 14.50 -9.60 -7.89
C GLU A 18 13.28 -10.46 -8.22
N ALA A 19 12.57 -10.10 -9.29
CA ALA A 19 11.36 -10.80 -9.69
C ALA A 19 11.70 -12.18 -10.28
N LYS A 20 11.29 -13.24 -9.59
CA LYS A 20 11.44 -14.62 -10.09
C LYS A 20 10.77 -14.76 -11.46
N GLY A 21 11.57 -15.08 -12.47
CA GLY A 21 11.13 -15.27 -13.86
C GLY A 21 11.60 -14.19 -14.83
N SER A 22 11.59 -12.92 -14.44
CA SER A 22 12.06 -11.83 -15.31
C SER A 22 13.45 -11.30 -14.98
N GLY A 23 13.98 -11.65 -13.80
CA GLY A 23 15.28 -11.18 -13.31
C GLY A 23 15.34 -9.67 -13.05
N LYS A 24 14.20 -8.97 -13.14
CA LYS A 24 14.17 -7.52 -12.98
C LYS A 24 14.21 -7.16 -11.49
N PRO A 25 15.09 -6.24 -11.07
CA PRO A 25 15.06 -5.74 -9.72
C PRO A 25 13.75 -4.98 -9.48
N TYR A 26 13.22 -5.10 -8.27
CA TYR A 26 12.09 -4.31 -7.81
C TYR A 26 12.43 -3.65 -6.48
N ASP A 27 11.93 -2.43 -6.30
CA ASP A 27 12.03 -1.67 -5.05
C ASP A 27 10.80 -0.77 -4.94
N PHE A 28 9.89 -1.11 -4.03
CA PHE A 28 8.65 -0.40 -3.79
C PHE A 28 8.23 -0.54 -2.34
N PHE A 29 7.41 0.39 -1.86
CA PHE A 29 6.84 0.36 -0.54
C PHE A 29 5.44 -0.23 -0.63
N SER A 30 5.18 -1.32 0.07
CA SER A 30 3.88 -1.98 0.12
C SER A 30 3.12 -1.51 1.33
N LEU A 31 1.87 -1.13 1.12
CA LEU A 31 0.95 -0.67 2.15
C LEU A 31 -0.39 -1.38 1.98
N ILE A 32 -0.96 -1.94 3.04
CA ILE A 32 -2.33 -2.45 3.02
C ILE A 32 -3.15 -1.57 3.96
N VAL A 33 -4.23 -1.00 3.44
CA VAL A 33 -5.14 -0.15 4.20
C VAL A 33 -6.48 -0.86 4.32
N LEU A 34 -7.02 -0.94 5.53
CA LEU A 34 -8.39 -1.34 5.78
C LEU A 34 -9.30 -0.15 5.52
N ASP A 35 -10.14 -0.25 4.50
CA ASP A 35 -11.24 0.67 4.24
C ASP A 35 -12.35 0.40 5.29
N PRO A 36 -12.70 1.39 6.14
CA PRO A 36 -13.71 1.19 7.17
C PRO A 36 -15.14 1.09 6.60
N ASP A 37 -15.40 1.65 5.42
CA ASP A 37 -16.74 1.71 4.83
C ASP A 37 -17.08 0.39 4.13
N GLU A 38 -16.11 -0.18 3.40
CA GLU A 38 -16.27 -1.45 2.70
C GLU A 38 -15.83 -2.67 3.53
N GLY A 39 -15.09 -2.45 4.62
CA GLY A 39 -14.48 -3.53 5.41
C GLY A 39 -13.38 -4.29 4.66
N GLU A 40 -12.88 -3.73 3.55
CA GLU A 40 -11.94 -4.38 2.64
C GLU A 40 -10.49 -3.96 2.91
N ARG A 41 -9.57 -4.91 2.72
CA ARG A 41 -8.12 -4.65 2.78
C ARG A 41 -7.60 -4.34 1.38
N ILE A 42 -7.30 -3.08 1.14
CA ILE A 42 -6.84 -2.59 -0.15
C ILE A 42 -5.31 -2.60 -0.20
N PRO A 43 -4.68 -3.42 -1.07
CA PRO A 43 -3.24 -3.41 -1.26
C PRO A 43 -2.81 -2.27 -2.18
N LEU A 44 -1.89 -1.45 -1.68
CA LEU A 44 -1.34 -0.29 -2.37
C LEU A 44 0.19 -0.37 -2.42
N GLN A 45 0.78 0.31 -3.39
CA GLN A 45 2.23 0.40 -3.49
C GLN A 45 2.73 1.78 -3.93
N MET A 46 3.83 2.23 -3.34
CA MET A 46 4.56 3.41 -3.75
C MET A 46 5.89 3.00 -4.38
N SER A 47 6.17 3.49 -5.58
CA SER A 47 7.45 3.25 -6.24
C SER A 47 8.59 4.01 -5.55
N SER A 48 9.81 3.51 -5.67
CA SER A 48 11.03 4.10 -5.07
C SER A 48 11.44 5.45 -5.65
N ASP A 49 10.91 5.83 -6.83
CA ASP A 49 11.07 7.15 -7.45
C ASP A 49 10.15 8.22 -6.83
N SER A 50 9.21 7.84 -5.96
CA SER A 50 8.33 8.78 -5.28
C SER A 50 9.09 9.61 -4.23
N PRO A 51 8.89 10.95 -4.16
CA PRO A 51 9.53 11.79 -3.16
C PRO A 51 9.25 11.36 -1.71
N GLN A 52 8.09 10.74 -1.46
CA GLN A 52 7.70 10.28 -0.12
C GLN A 52 8.18 8.87 0.21
N PHE A 53 8.86 8.19 -0.71
CA PHE A 53 9.26 6.80 -0.53
C PHE A 53 10.16 6.60 0.70
N LYS A 54 11.17 7.47 0.86
CA LYS A 54 12.10 7.41 1.98
C LYS A 54 11.39 7.64 3.32
N GLU A 55 10.52 8.65 3.40
CA GLU A 55 9.72 8.94 4.60
C GLU A 55 8.88 7.72 5.03
N LEU A 56 8.26 7.02 4.07
CA LEU A 56 7.49 5.81 4.37
C LEU A 56 8.36 4.66 4.84
N CYS A 57 9.54 4.48 4.23
CA CYS A 57 10.49 3.46 4.67
C CYS A 57 10.97 3.71 6.10
N ASP A 58 11.27 4.96 6.44
CA ASP A 58 11.75 5.33 7.78
C ASP A 58 10.66 5.18 8.86
N ARG A 59 9.38 5.13 8.44
CA ARG A 59 8.22 4.99 9.32
C ARG A 59 7.59 3.61 9.34
N ASP A 60 8.10 2.63 8.58
CA ASP A 60 7.39 1.38 8.28
C ASP A 60 6.84 0.64 9.51
N GLN A 61 7.61 0.56 10.59
CA GLN A 61 7.19 -0.06 11.87
C GLN A 61 6.11 0.75 12.60
N THR A 62 6.16 2.07 12.52
CA THR A 62 5.24 2.98 13.23
C THR A 62 3.90 3.17 12.51
N LEU A 63 3.82 2.78 11.24
CA LEU A 63 2.63 3.00 10.42
C LEU A 63 1.51 2.02 10.73
N ILE A 64 1.78 0.86 11.30
CA ILE A 64 0.77 -0.15 11.59
C ILE A 64 -0.29 0.43 12.54
N ASP A 65 -1.55 0.17 12.24
CA ASP A 65 -2.75 0.66 12.94
C ASP A 65 -2.92 2.18 12.98
N GLN A 66 -2.12 2.94 12.22
CA GLN A 66 -2.31 4.38 12.07
C GLN A 66 -3.44 4.71 11.08
N PRO A 67 -4.32 5.68 11.41
CA PRO A 67 -5.26 6.23 10.45
C PRO A 67 -4.52 7.13 9.45
N ILE A 68 -4.76 6.87 8.17
CA ILE A 68 -4.14 7.63 7.07
C ILE A 68 -5.15 7.93 5.97
N LYS A 69 -4.82 8.93 5.16
CA LYS A 69 -5.47 9.18 3.88
C LYS A 69 -4.46 8.99 2.76
N VAL A 70 -4.76 8.10 1.82
CA VAL A 70 -3.92 7.80 0.66
C VAL A 70 -4.51 8.45 -0.59
N ILE A 71 -3.70 9.22 -1.29
CA ILE A 71 -3.99 9.71 -2.64
C ILE A 71 -3.43 8.71 -3.64
N ILE A 72 -4.30 8.12 -4.45
CA ILE A 72 -3.97 7.09 -5.44
C ILE A 72 -3.77 7.75 -6.81
N ARG A 73 -2.60 7.50 -7.44
CA ARG A 73 -2.24 8.03 -8.76
C ARG A 73 -2.95 7.31 -9.90
N ARG A 74 -2.99 5.98 -9.83
CA ARG A 74 -3.54 5.09 -10.86
C ARG A 74 -3.82 3.71 -10.28
N CYS A 75 -4.70 2.97 -10.92
CA CYS A 75 -4.87 1.54 -10.74
C CYS A 75 -4.40 0.81 -12.01
N LEU A 76 -3.87 -0.39 -11.86
CA LEU A 76 -3.62 -1.30 -12.97
C LEU A 76 -4.38 -2.60 -12.71
N PRO A 77 -5.32 -3.00 -13.59
CA PRO A 77 -5.93 -4.31 -13.52
C PRO A 77 -4.90 -5.37 -13.88
N GLY A 78 -5.07 -6.57 -13.33
CA GLY A 78 -4.27 -7.73 -13.65
C GLY A 78 -4.96 -8.99 -13.18
N THR A 79 -4.32 -10.13 -13.40
CA THR A 79 -4.78 -11.42 -12.89
C THR A 79 -3.70 -12.03 -12.00
N LYS A 80 -4.15 -12.72 -10.96
CA LYS A 80 -3.28 -13.58 -10.16
C LYS A 80 -3.74 -15.01 -10.37
N LYS A 81 -2.82 -15.84 -10.84
CA LYS A 81 -3.03 -17.28 -10.92
C LYS A 81 -2.85 -17.88 -9.53
N ASP A 82 -3.90 -18.51 -9.01
CA ASP A 82 -3.80 -19.31 -7.80
C ASP A 82 -2.88 -20.51 -8.04
N LYS A 83 -1.95 -20.76 -7.12
CA LYS A 83 -0.93 -21.81 -7.28
C LYS A 83 -1.49 -23.22 -7.09
N ASN A 84 -2.60 -23.35 -6.35
CA ASN A 84 -3.21 -24.62 -5.98
C ASN A 84 -4.30 -25.02 -6.98
N THR A 85 -5.12 -24.07 -7.41
CA THR A 85 -6.26 -24.35 -8.32
C THR A 85 -5.95 -24.02 -9.78
N GLY A 86 -4.90 -23.24 -10.04
CA GLY A 86 -4.58 -22.74 -11.38
C GLY A 86 -5.59 -21.71 -11.91
N GLN A 87 -6.60 -21.33 -11.11
CA GLN A 87 -7.62 -20.38 -11.49
C GLN A 87 -7.05 -18.96 -11.50
N GLU A 88 -7.45 -18.18 -12.51
CA GLU A 88 -7.12 -16.76 -12.57
C GLU A 88 -8.14 -15.95 -11.78
N THR A 89 -7.67 -15.27 -10.74
CA THR A 89 -8.47 -14.32 -9.98
C THR A 89 -8.14 -12.91 -10.46
N PRO A 90 -9.14 -12.10 -10.84
CA PRO A 90 -8.94 -10.68 -11.11
C PRO A 90 -8.31 -9.98 -9.90
N THR A 91 -7.34 -9.12 -10.15
CA THR A 91 -6.69 -8.31 -9.13
C THR A 91 -6.53 -6.89 -9.64
N VAL A 92 -6.52 -5.94 -8.72
CA VAL A 92 -6.21 -4.54 -9.04
C VAL A 92 -5.03 -4.11 -8.19
N ARG A 93 -4.06 -3.45 -8.82
CA ARG A 93 -2.91 -2.88 -8.14
C ARG A 93 -3.04 -1.37 -8.08
N PHE A 94 -3.10 -0.84 -6.86
CA PHE A 94 -3.21 0.60 -6.64
C PHE A 94 -1.82 1.22 -6.43
N PHE A 95 -1.56 2.32 -7.13
CA PHE A 95 -0.29 3.05 -7.04
C PHE A 95 -0.48 4.35 -6.27
N ILE A 96 0.27 4.49 -5.19
CA ILE A 96 0.20 5.63 -4.28
C ILE A 96 0.87 6.84 -4.94
N LYS A 97 0.18 7.98 -4.93
CA LYS A 97 0.74 9.30 -5.23
C LYS A 97 1.31 9.94 -3.97
N LYS A 98 0.57 9.90 -2.86
CA LYS A 98 0.91 10.55 -1.59
C LYS A 98 0.15 9.87 -0.45
N VAL A 99 0.76 9.80 0.72
CA VAL A 99 0.14 9.44 1.99
C VAL A 99 0.07 10.69 2.87
N LEU A 100 -1.12 10.96 3.41
CA LEU A 100 -1.38 12.00 4.39
C LEU A 100 -1.59 11.30 5.73
N PHE A 101 -0.70 11.54 6.67
CA PHE A 101 -0.84 11.05 8.03
C PHE A 101 -1.85 11.92 8.75
N SER A 102 -2.78 11.30 9.48
CA SER A 102 -3.68 12.07 10.32
C SER A 102 -2.86 12.73 11.43
N THR A 103 -2.87 14.06 11.49
CA THR A 103 -2.27 14.85 12.58
C THR A 103 -3.15 14.85 13.84
N ALA A 104 -4.22 14.05 13.89
CA ALA A 104 -5.06 13.95 15.06
C ALA A 104 -4.21 13.48 16.25
N ALA A 105 -3.99 14.41 17.18
CA ALA A 105 -3.27 14.19 18.42
C ALA A 105 -3.77 12.90 19.07
N GLN A 106 -2.88 11.95 19.30
CA GLN A 106 -3.14 10.85 20.23
C GLN A 106 -3.67 11.49 21.51
N PRO A 107 -4.90 11.18 21.97
CA PRO A 107 -5.23 11.50 23.34
C PRO A 107 -4.23 10.70 24.19
N ALA A 108 -3.40 11.42 24.95
CA ALA A 108 -2.51 10.82 25.93
C ALA A 108 -3.36 9.92 26.82
N SER A 109 -3.13 8.61 26.73
CA SER A 109 -3.71 7.64 27.64
C SER A 109 -3.37 8.04 29.07
N ARG A 110 -4.39 8.31 29.88
CA ARG A 110 -4.33 8.29 31.34
C ARG A 110 -4.85 6.95 31.83
#